data_AF-U2FN32-F1
#
_entry.id   AF-U2FN32-F1
#
_cell.length_a   1.000
_cell.length_b   1.000
_cell.length_c   1.000
_cell.angle_alpha   90.00
_cell.angle_beta   90.00
_cell.angle_gamma   90.00
#
_symmetry.space_group_name_H-M   'P 1'
#
loop_
_entity.id
_entity.type
_entity.pdbx_description
1 polymer ?
#
loop_
_entity_poly.entity_id
_entity_poly.type
_entity_poly.pdbx_seq_one_letter_code
_entity_poly.pdbx_strand_id
1 'polypeptide(L)'
;MSSIARKNDDRPLDWYRVRLDTRDIERHFAKRLLLAFDSAYLDAGEPEHMHLYMASRRDGGADLYLSPGAMPAARALAHRFHAEPCTSPTHPLLLIGGGRHMPSVFGAGPAAQQTYATPDENMLTRGVSAELA
;
A
#
# COMPACT_ATOMS: atom_id res chain seq x y z
N MET A 1 23.94 -38.51 29.81
CA MET A 1 24.84 -37.45 29.28
C MET A 1 23.99 -36.49 28.49
N SER A 2 23.88 -35.27 29.00
CA SER A 2 22.86 -34.27 28.67
C SER A 2 22.99 -33.74 27.25
N SER A 3 21.90 -33.85 26.48
CA SER A 3 21.73 -33.18 25.19
C SER A 3 21.75 -31.67 25.40
N ILE A 4 22.84 -31.03 24.96
CA ILE A 4 22.92 -29.59 24.81
C ILE A 4 22.03 -29.25 23.60
N ALA A 5 20.74 -29.05 23.87
CA ALA A 5 19.87 -28.34 22.95
C ALA A 5 20.49 -26.96 22.75
N ARG A 6 21.20 -26.77 21.64
CA ARG A 6 21.63 -25.45 21.21
C ARG A 6 20.37 -24.62 21.10
N LYS A 7 20.17 -23.73 22.06
CA LYS A 7 19.24 -22.62 21.98
C LYS A 7 19.74 -21.75 20.84
N ASN A 8 19.36 -22.10 19.61
CA ASN A 8 19.44 -21.19 18.49
C ASN A 8 18.50 -20.05 18.85
N ASP A 9 19.07 -18.99 19.41
CA ASP A 9 18.48 -17.65 19.52
C ASP A 9 18.40 -17.04 18.11
N ASP A 10 17.77 -17.78 17.19
CA ASP A 10 17.46 -17.39 15.82
C ASP A 10 16.27 -16.44 15.92
N ARG A 11 16.53 -15.18 16.27
CA ARG A 11 15.48 -14.16 16.30
C ARG A 11 15.03 -13.92 14.87
N PRO A 12 13.82 -14.33 14.46
CA PRO A 12 13.42 -14.16 13.08
C PRO A 12 13.09 -12.68 12.87
N LEU A 13 13.87 -12.03 12.00
CA LEU A 13 13.52 -10.85 11.17
C LEU A 13 12.12 -10.29 11.48
N ASP A 14 12.04 -9.39 12.48
CA ASP A 14 10.79 -9.09 13.16
C ASP A 14 9.82 -8.34 12.24
N TRP A 15 8.92 -9.10 11.62
CA TRP A 15 7.71 -8.56 11.01
C TRP A 15 6.79 -8.07 12.12
N TYR A 16 6.03 -7.01 11.84
CA TYR A 16 5.03 -6.51 12.76
C TYR A 16 3.68 -6.47 12.09
N ARG A 17 2.64 -6.84 12.82
CA ARG A 17 1.26 -6.85 12.37
C ARG A 17 0.42 -5.85 13.15
N VAL A 18 -0.33 -5.03 12.44
CA VAL A 18 -1.43 -4.24 12.99
C VAL A 18 -2.73 -4.88 12.55
N ARG A 19 -3.53 -5.34 13.52
CA ARG A 19 -4.83 -5.92 13.26
C ARG A 19 -5.89 -4.83 13.28
N LEU A 20 -6.68 -4.73 12.22
CA LEU A 20 -7.79 -3.81 12.09
C LEU A 20 -9.09 -4.60 12.10
N ASP A 21 -10.00 -4.23 12.98
CA ASP A 21 -11.36 -4.76 12.96
C ASP A 21 -12.26 -3.87 12.09
N THR A 22 -13.48 -4.31 11.83
CA THR A 22 -14.42 -3.62 10.92
C THR A 22 -14.63 -2.14 11.30
N ARG A 23 -14.64 -1.84 12.61
CA ARG A 23 -14.74 -0.47 13.13
C ARG A 23 -13.55 0.41 12.75
N ASP A 24 -12.35 -0.16 12.67
CA ASP A 24 -11.14 0.57 12.28
C ASP A 24 -11.11 0.83 10.77
N ILE A 25 -11.64 -0.12 9.98
CA ILE A 25 -11.83 0.05 8.54
C ILE A 25 -12.81 1.20 8.27
N GLU A 26 -13.96 1.23 8.94
CA GLU A 26 -14.95 2.30 8.84
C GLU A 26 -14.37 3.67 9.25
N ARG A 27 -13.47 3.70 10.24
CA ARG A 27 -12.79 4.91 10.72
C ARG A 27 -11.55 5.27 9.90
N HIS A 28 -11.38 4.68 8.72
CA HIS A 28 -10.25 4.90 7.80
C HIS A 28 -8.89 4.77 8.48
N PHE A 29 -8.75 3.85 9.43
CA PHE A 29 -7.52 3.67 10.21
C PHE A 29 -6.38 3.16 9.34
N ALA A 30 -6.67 2.27 8.38
CA ALA A 30 -5.71 1.80 7.38
C ALA A 30 -5.11 2.96 6.56
N LYS A 31 -5.95 3.92 6.13
CA LYS A 31 -5.49 5.11 5.39
C LYS A 31 -4.57 5.99 6.22
N ARG A 32 -4.87 6.17 7.51
CA ARG A 32 -4.02 6.95 8.43
C ARG A 32 -2.67 6.26 8.67
N LEU A 33 -2.66 4.94 8.80
CA LEU A 33 -1.42 4.18 8.93
C LEU A 33 -0.58 4.31 7.65
N LEU A 34 -1.19 4.12 6.48
CA LEU A 34 -0.52 4.27 5.19
C LEU A 34 0.12 5.65 5.04
N LEU A 35 -0.60 6.74 5.32
CA LEU A 35 -0.05 8.10 5.24
C LEU A 35 1.13 8.31 6.21
N ALA A 36 1.03 7.78 7.43
CA ALA A 36 2.12 7.86 8.40
C ALA A 36 3.32 7.01 7.98
N PHE A 37 3.08 5.87 7.33
CA PHE A 37 4.12 5.01 6.78
C PHE A 37 4.82 5.68 5.59
N ASP A 38 4.08 6.27 4.65
CA ASP A 38 4.64 6.97 3.50
C ASP A 38 5.51 8.15 3.92
N SER A 39 5.09 8.91 4.93
CA SER A 39 5.93 9.96 5.52
C SER A 39 7.25 9.38 6.03
N ALA A 40 7.20 8.30 6.82
CA ALA A 40 8.40 7.66 7.35
C ALA A 40 9.29 7.04 6.26
N TYR A 41 8.69 6.52 5.18
CA TYR A 41 9.39 5.98 4.02
C TYR A 41 10.15 7.06 3.26
N LEU A 42 9.52 8.22 3.02
CA LEU A 42 10.15 9.38 2.39
C LEU A 42 11.26 9.97 3.27
N ASP A 43 11.01 10.13 4.57
CA ASP A 43 12.00 10.63 5.53
C ASP A 43 13.23 9.73 5.63
N ALA A 44 13.06 8.42 5.39
CA ALA A 44 14.14 7.44 5.37
C ALA A 44 14.90 7.38 4.02
N GLY A 45 14.52 8.19 3.02
CA GLY A 45 15.14 8.19 1.71
C GLY A 45 14.71 7.02 0.82
N GLU A 46 13.46 6.58 0.94
CA GLU A 46 12.85 5.54 0.09
C GLU A 46 13.60 4.19 0.07
N PRO A 47 13.86 3.57 1.24
CA PRO A 47 14.65 2.34 1.29
C PRO A 47 13.93 1.13 0.67
N GLU A 48 14.62 0.41 -0.21
CA GLU A 48 14.09 -0.73 -1.00
C GLU A 48 13.48 -1.87 -0.16
N HIS A 49 13.82 -1.96 1.13
CA HIS A 49 13.35 -3.05 2.01
C HIS A 49 12.22 -2.63 2.96
N MET A 50 11.75 -1.38 2.88
CA MET A 50 10.68 -0.85 3.71
C MET A 50 9.36 -0.93 2.96
N HIS A 51 8.52 -1.88 3.37
CA HIS A 51 7.25 -2.16 2.71
C HIS A 51 6.12 -2.26 3.74
N LEU A 52 4.93 -1.85 3.30
CA LEU A 52 3.68 -2.03 4.01
C LEU A 52 2.76 -2.90 3.17
N TYR A 53 2.30 -4.00 3.78
CA TYR A 53 1.41 -4.96 3.14
C TYR A 53 0.06 -5.02 3.83
N MET A 54 -0.97 -5.47 3.11
CA MET A 54 -2.31 -5.68 3.63
C MET A 54 -2.84 -7.06 3.23
N ALA A 55 -3.54 -7.70 4.16
CA ALA A 55 -4.38 -8.87 3.89
C ALA A 55 -5.79 -8.63 4.42
N SER A 56 -6.79 -8.78 3.55
CA SER A 56 -8.18 -8.73 3.95
C SER A 56 -8.54 -9.99 4.74
N ARG A 57 -9.29 -9.82 5.84
CA ARG A 57 -9.79 -10.92 6.66
C ARG A 57 -11.24 -11.24 6.29
N ARG A 58 -11.67 -12.49 6.51
CA ARG A 58 -13.03 -12.95 6.15
C ARG A 58 -14.14 -12.28 6.97
N ASP A 59 -13.83 -11.78 8.16
CA ASP A 59 -14.75 -11.06 9.04
C ASP A 59 -14.90 -9.57 8.67
N GLY A 60 -14.33 -9.13 7.53
CA GLY A 60 -14.40 -7.74 7.08
C GLY A 60 -13.36 -6.81 7.72
N GLY A 61 -12.51 -7.34 8.59
CA GLY A 61 -11.29 -6.66 9.06
C GLY A 61 -10.13 -6.78 8.07
N ALA A 62 -8.98 -6.22 8.43
CA ALA A 62 -7.74 -6.37 7.67
C ALA A 62 -6.53 -6.49 8.61
N ASP A 63 -5.51 -7.21 8.17
CA ASP A 63 -4.21 -7.23 8.82
C ASP A 63 -3.21 -6.44 7.96
N LEU A 64 -2.53 -5.49 8.59
CA LEU A 64 -1.44 -4.73 8.00
C LEU A 64 -0.11 -5.26 8.49
N TYR A 65 0.83 -5.47 7.58
CA TYR A 65 2.14 -6.06 7.89
C TYR A 65 3.25 -5.09 7.52
N LEU A 66 4.12 -4.79 8.48
CA LEU A 66 5.33 -4.00 8.33
C LEU A 66 6.50 -4.97 8.06
N SER A 67 7.24 -4.72 6.97
CA SER A 67 8.44 -5.50 6.68
C SER A 67 9.54 -5.24 7.73
N PRO A 68 10.49 -6.16 7.93
CA PRO A 68 11.60 -5.97 8.85
C PRO A 68 12.44 -4.72 8.53
N GLY A 69 12.60 -4.41 7.24
CA GLY A 69 13.31 -3.20 6.78
C GLY A 69 12.58 -1.90 7.13
N ALA A 70 11.28 -1.94 7.42
CA ALA A 70 10.54 -0.78 7.89
C ALA A 70 10.83 -0.44 9.35
N MET A 71 11.26 -1.41 10.17
CA MET A 71 11.30 -1.25 11.63
C MET A 71 12.20 -0.13 12.16
N PRO A 72 13.39 0.15 11.58
CA PRO A 72 14.21 1.27 12.02
C PRO A 72 13.48 2.62 11.91
N ALA A 73 12.71 2.84 10.84
CA ALA A 73 11.99 4.08 10.57
C ALA A 73 10.56 4.08 11.14
N ALA A 74 9.90 2.93 11.16
CA ALA A 74 8.50 2.76 11.53
C ALA A 74 8.31 2.32 12.99
N ARG A 75 9.35 2.28 13.83
CA ARG A 75 9.21 1.86 15.24
C ARG A 75 8.18 2.71 16.02
N ALA A 76 8.22 4.02 15.85
CA ALA A 76 7.24 4.92 16.46
C ALA A 76 5.82 4.66 15.95
N LEU A 77 5.69 4.31 14.66
CA LEU A 77 4.44 3.93 14.03
C LEU A 77 3.93 2.59 14.58
N ALA A 78 4.79 1.58 14.71
CA ALA A 78 4.45 0.30 15.32
C ALA A 78 3.89 0.48 16.74
N HIS A 79 4.51 1.32 17.58
CA HIS A 79 3.97 1.63 18.90
C HIS A 79 2.64 2.38 18.86
N ARG A 80 2.51 3.41 18.01
CA ARG A 80 1.30 4.23 17.88
C ARG A 80 0.08 3.43 17.42
N PHE A 81 0.29 2.44 16.57
CA PHE A 81 -0.76 1.62 15.99
C PHE A 81 -0.90 0.25 16.67
N HIS A 82 -0.29 0.06 17.84
CA HIS A 82 -0.33 -1.19 18.60
C HIS A 82 0.06 -2.42 17.78
N ALA A 83 1.09 -2.29 16.95
CA ALA A 83 1.60 -3.38 16.13
C ALA A 83 2.25 -4.45 17.02
N GLU A 84 1.95 -5.71 16.74
CA GLU A 84 2.46 -6.87 17.46
C GLU A 84 3.54 -7.56 16.61
N PRO A 85 4.63 -8.05 17.22
CA PRO A 85 5.61 -8.86 16.50
C PRO A 85 4.93 -10.14 15.99
N CYS A 86 5.23 -10.52 14.75
CA CYS A 86 4.66 -11.69 14.10
C CYS A 86 5.69 -12.42 13.24
N THR A 87 5.37 -13.66 12.88
CA THR A 87 6.12 -14.38 11.83
C THR A 87 5.87 -13.73 10.48
N SER A 88 6.77 -13.97 9.53
CA SER A 88 6.52 -13.59 8.13
C SER A 88 5.18 -14.15 7.65
N PRO A 89 4.33 -13.33 7.02
CA PRO A 89 3.07 -13.80 6.46
C PRO A 89 3.32 -14.81 5.33
N THR A 90 2.57 -15.91 5.34
CA THR A 90 2.69 -17.02 4.36
C THR A 90 1.58 -17.03 3.31
N HIS A 91 0.58 -16.16 3.47
CA HIS A 91 -0.55 -16.00 2.56
C HIS A 91 -0.29 -14.87 1.57
N PRO A 92 -1.02 -14.78 0.44
CA PRO A 92 -0.92 -13.64 -0.46
C PRO A 92 -1.16 -12.33 0.28
N LEU A 93 -0.32 -11.35 -0.04
CA LEU A 93 -0.35 -10.01 0.51
C LEU A 93 -0.47 -9.00 -0.62
N LEU A 94 -1.23 -7.93 -0.38
CA LEU A 94 -1.22 -6.76 -1.24
C LEU A 94 -0.17 -5.77 -0.74
N LEU A 95 0.78 -5.40 -1.59
CA LEU A 95 1.68 -4.28 -1.31
C LEU A 95 0.87 -2.98 -1.40
N ILE A 96 0.83 -2.21 -0.31
CA ILE A 96 0.07 -0.96 -0.24
C ILE A 96 0.94 0.27 0.03
N GLY A 97 2.21 0.10 0.42
CA GLY A 97 3.17 1.19 0.62
C GLY A 97 4.62 0.71 0.51
N GLY A 98 5.54 1.62 0.15
CA GLY A 98 6.98 1.33 0.08
C GLY A 98 7.49 0.72 -1.24
N GLY A 99 6.64 0.62 -2.26
CA GLY A 99 7.08 0.39 -3.65
C GLY A 99 7.25 1.72 -4.38
N ARG A 100 8.16 1.80 -5.37
CA ARG A 100 8.33 3.00 -6.23
C ARG A 100 6.95 3.52 -6.64
N HIS A 101 6.63 4.70 -6.12
CA HIS A 101 5.42 5.48 -6.28
C HIS A 101 4.55 5.04 -7.49
N MET A 102 3.67 4.05 -7.29
CA MET A 102 2.55 3.85 -8.20
C MET A 102 1.51 4.90 -7.80
N PRO A 103 1.16 5.87 -8.68
CA PRO A 103 0.14 6.84 -8.36
C PRO A 103 -1.18 6.11 -8.04
N SER A 104 -1.80 6.56 -6.96
CA SER A 104 -2.92 5.93 -6.27
C SER A 104 -4.02 5.41 -7.21
N VAL A 105 -4.34 4.11 -7.08
CA VAL A 105 -5.59 3.50 -7.59
C VAL A 105 -6.82 3.87 -6.74
N PHE A 106 -6.70 4.80 -5.79
CA PHE A 106 -7.80 5.30 -4.99
C PHE A 106 -8.22 6.70 -5.42
N GLY A 107 -9.07 6.74 -6.45
CA GLY A 107 -10.11 7.75 -6.67
C GLY A 107 -9.75 9.21 -6.42
N ALA A 108 -9.11 9.85 -7.40
CA ALA A 108 -9.42 11.24 -7.72
C ALA A 108 -10.58 11.23 -8.72
N GLY A 109 -11.61 12.04 -8.48
CA GLY A 109 -12.66 12.33 -9.45
C GLY A 109 -12.12 12.83 -10.80
N PRO A 110 -12.99 12.97 -11.81
CA PRO A 110 -12.60 12.94 -13.21
C PRO A 110 -11.81 14.19 -13.58
N ALA A 111 -10.51 14.03 -13.79
CA ALA A 111 -9.69 15.01 -14.48
C ALA A 111 -8.97 14.29 -15.62
N ALA A 112 -9.58 14.46 -16.80
CA ALA A 112 -9.00 14.41 -18.13
C ALA A 112 -7.52 14.00 -18.22
N GLN A 113 -7.26 12.85 -18.83
CA GLN A 113 -6.46 12.76 -20.07
C GLN A 113 -6.25 11.28 -20.42
N GLN A 114 -7.20 10.74 -21.19
CA GLN A 114 -6.86 9.74 -22.18
C GLN A 114 -7.30 10.28 -23.53
N THR A 115 -6.45 11.16 -24.08
CA THR A 115 -6.38 11.34 -25.53
C THR A 115 -5.75 10.07 -26.10
N TYR A 116 -6.59 9.07 -26.36
CA TYR A 116 -6.32 8.06 -27.36
C TYR A 116 -7.41 8.19 -28.41
N ALA A 117 -7.22 9.15 -29.32
CA ALA A 117 -7.91 9.15 -30.60
C ALA A 117 -6.86 8.84 -31.66
N THR A 118 -6.91 7.60 -32.12
CA THR A 118 -6.29 7.03 -33.31
C THR A 118 -6.24 8.02 -34.48
N PRO A 119 -5.10 8.17 -35.18
CA PRO A 119 -5.13 8.70 -36.53
C PRO A 119 -5.54 7.56 -37.47
N ASP A 120 -6.79 7.52 -37.91
CA ASP A 120 -7.11 6.85 -39.17
C ASP A 120 -8.32 7.47 -39.86
N GLU A 121 -8.02 7.97 -41.06
CA GLU A 121 -8.85 8.22 -42.23
C GLU A 121 -10.38 7.99 -42.11
N ASN A 122 -11.17 9.06 -42.21
CA ASN A 122 -12.06 9.17 -43.36
C ASN A 122 -12.54 10.60 -43.65
N MET A 123 -12.73 10.82 -44.94
CA MET A 123 -13.04 12.01 -45.69
C MET A 123 -14.47 12.56 -45.52
N LEU A 124 -14.68 13.76 -46.09
CA LEU A 124 -15.94 14.40 -46.50
C LEU A 124 -16.82 14.92 -45.35
N THR A 125 -16.90 16.23 -45.10
CA THR A 125 -17.66 17.14 -45.98
C THR A 125 -17.26 18.60 -45.73
N ARG A 126 -16.72 19.26 -46.76
CA ARG A 126 -16.62 20.73 -46.82
C ARG A 126 -17.97 21.28 -47.28
N GLY A 127 -18.48 22.24 -46.51
CA GLY A 127 -19.13 23.47 -46.98
C GLY A 127 -20.46 23.34 -47.70
N VAL A 128 -21.53 23.84 -47.08
CA VAL A 128 -22.50 24.69 -47.79
C VAL A 128 -22.92 25.84 -46.89
N SER A 129 -22.90 27.01 -47.50
CA SER A 129 -23.12 28.35 -47.00
C SER A 129 -24.48 28.58 -46.34
N ALA A 130 -24.47 29.55 -45.43
CA ALA A 130 -25.63 30.32 -45.04
C ALA A 130 -26.15 31.14 -46.24
N GLU A 131 -27.45 31.06 -46.51
CA GLU A 131 -28.17 32.13 -47.19
C GLU A 131 -29.49 32.34 -46.43
N LEU A 132 -29.60 33.51 -45.81
CA LEU A 132 -30.80 34.03 -45.16
C LEU A 132 -31.68 34.64 -46.25
N ALA A 133 -32.94 34.22 -46.31
CA ALA A 133 -34.04 34.92 -46.95
C ALA A 133 -35.06 35.30 -45.88
#